data_AF-A0A2N3YIM3-F1
#
_entry.id   AF-A0A2N3YIM3-F1
#
_cell.length_a   1.000
_cell.length_b   1.000
_cell.length_c   1.000
_cell.angle_alpha   90.00
_cell.angle_beta   90.00
_cell.angle_gamma   90.00
#
_symmetry.space_group_name_H-M   'P 1'
#
loop_
_entity.id
_entity.type
_entity.pdbx_description
1 polymer ?
#
loop_
_entity_poly.entity_id
_entity_poly.type
_entity_poly.pdbx_seq_one_letter_code
_entity_poly.pdbx_strand_id
1 'polypeptide(L)' 'MVKRQYESLAQAADRTGISVKTLRRRIIDGELVAYRSGRLIRVEPKAVDAMFRQVPTKGFLR' A
#
# COMPACT_ATOMS: atom_id res chain seq x y z
N MET A 1 17.31 -1.98 14.78
CA MET A 1 17.21 -1.44 13.41
C MET A 1 16.02 -2.09 12.72
N VAL A 2 15.00 -1.35 12.29
CA VAL A 2 13.85 -1.96 11.60
C VAL A 2 14.27 -2.24 10.15
N LYS A 3 14.32 -3.52 9.76
CA LYS A 3 14.64 -3.92 8.38
C LYS A 3 13.52 -3.44 7.44
N ARG A 4 13.88 -2.66 6.42
CA ARG A 4 12.94 -2.21 5.40
C ARG A 4 12.56 -3.40 4.52
N GLN A 5 11.26 -3.66 4.39
CA GLN A 5 10.72 -4.74 3.57
C GLN A 5 10.14 -4.16 2.29
N TYR A 6 10.29 -4.89 1.19
CA TYR A 6 9.85 -4.44 -0.13
C TYR A 6 9.08 -5.57 -0.81
N GLU A 7 7.90 -5.27 -1.31
CA GLU A 7 7.07 -6.20 -2.08
C GLU A 7 6.79 -5.64 -3.48
N SER A 8 6.51 -6.52 -4.44
CA SER A 8 6.03 -6.10 -5.76
C SER A 8 4.59 -5.60 -5.67
N LEU A 9 4.13 -4.88 -6.70
CA LEU A 9 2.72 -4.45 -6.75
C LEU A 9 1.75 -5.64 -6.82
N ALA A 10 2.16 -6.75 -7.42
CA ALA A 10 1.35 -7.98 -7.46
C ALA A 10 1.21 -8.58 -6.06
N GLN A 11 2.32 -8.71 -5.32
CA GLN A 11 2.31 -9.21 -3.94
C GLN A 11 1.45 -8.33 -3.02
N ALA A 12 1.56 -7.01 -3.14
CA ALA A 12 0.71 -6.08 -2.40
C ALA A 12 -0.77 -6.25 -2.77
N ALA A 13 -1.08 -6.46 -4.05
CA ALA A 13 -2.46 -6.68 -4.51
C ALA A 13 -3.06 -7.98 -3.95
N ASP A 14 -2.31 -9.07 -4.00
CA ASP A 14 -2.75 -10.36 -3.49
C ASP A 14 -3.01 -10.31 -1.97
N ARG A 15 -2.17 -9.58 -1.22
CA ARG A 15 -2.28 -9.45 0.23
C ARG A 15 -3.44 -8.55 0.68
N THR A 16 -3.72 -7.49 -0.06
CA THR A 16 -4.63 -6.41 0.36
C THR A 16 -5.96 -6.40 -0.37
N GLY A 17 -6.08 -7.13 -1.47
CA GLY A 17 -7.22 -7.06 -2.39
C GLY A 17 -7.27 -5.78 -3.24
N ILE A 18 -6.32 -4.84 -3.06
CA ILE A 18 -6.23 -3.62 -3.87
C ILE A 18 -5.65 -3.98 -5.24
N SER A 19 -6.36 -3.66 -6.33
CA SER A 19 -5.85 -3.96 -7.66
C SER A 19 -4.48 -3.31 -7.94
N VAL A 20 -3.62 -3.97 -8.71
CA VAL A 20 -2.34 -3.41 -9.18
C VAL A 20 -2.54 -2.07 -9.90
N LYS A 21 -3.66 -1.91 -10.63
CA LYS A 21 -4.04 -0.67 -11.29
C LYS A 21 -4.26 0.47 -10.29
N THR A 22 -4.95 0.19 -9.19
CA THR A 22 -5.19 1.16 -8.11
C THR A 22 -3.86 1.52 -7.43
N LEU A 23 -3.00 0.56 -7.12
CA LEU A 23 -1.69 0.84 -6.54
C LEU A 23 -0.84 1.75 -7.43
N ARG A 24 -0.80 1.49 -8.75
CA ARG A 24 -0.12 2.37 -9.72
C ARG A 24 -0.71 3.77 -9.75
N ARG A 25 -2.04 3.89 -9.69
CA ARG A 25 -2.73 5.18 -9.64
C ARG A 25 -2.30 5.97 -8.41
N ARG A 26 -2.33 5.36 -7.22
CA ARG A 26 -1.88 5.98 -5.96
C ARG A 26 -0.40 6.42 -6.01
N ILE A 27 0.45 5.67 -6.71
CA ILE A 27 1.85 6.08 -6.93
C ILE A 27 1.95 7.32 -7.83
N ILE A 28 1.20 7.34 -8.93
CA ILE A 28 1.16 8.48 -9.86
C ILE A 28 0.61 9.73 -9.16
N ASP A 29 -0.43 9.56 -8.35
CA ASP A 29 -1.10 10.64 -7.61
C ASP A 29 -0.28 11.10 -6.38
N GLY A 30 0.86 10.45 -6.09
CA GLY A 30 1.76 10.80 -4.99
C GLY A 30 1.33 10.30 -3.60
N GLU A 31 0.26 9.52 -3.53
CA GLU A 31 -0.31 9.02 -2.27
C GLU A 31 0.36 7.74 -1.76
N LEU A 32 1.07 7.02 -2.63
CA LEU A 32 1.84 5.82 -2.28
C LEU A 32 3.28 5.94 -2.76
N VAL A 33 4.23 5.94 -1.81
CA VAL A 33 5.67 5.96 -2.14
C VAL A 33 6.09 4.60 -2.71
N ALA A 34 6.73 4.64 -3.88
CA ALA A 34 7.33 3.48 -4.50
C ALA A 34 8.84 3.67 -4.71
N TYR A 35 9.54 2.54 -4.68
CA TYR A 35 10.99 2.46 -4.85
C TYR A 35 11.30 1.74 -6.14
N ARG A 36 12.32 2.21 -6.86
CA ARG A 36 12.81 1.57 -8.08
C ARG A 36 14.11 0.83 -7.81
N SER A 37 14.20 -0.37 -8.37
CA SER A 37 15.45 -1.12 -8.49
C SER A 37 15.60 -1.56 -9.95
N GLY A 38 16.28 -0.72 -10.74
CA GLY A 38 16.27 -0.84 -12.20
C GLY A 38 14.85 -0.70 -12.77
N ARG A 39 14.38 -1.73 -13.47
CA ARG A 39 13.04 -1.76 -14.07
C ARG A 39 11.94 -2.17 -13.08
N LEU A 40 12.31 -2.67 -11.89
CA LEU A 40 11.37 -3.15 -10.90
C LEU A 40 10.81 -1.99 -10.07
N ILE A 41 9.50 -2.03 -9.81
CA ILE A 41 8.82 -1.15 -8.87
C ILE A 41 8.50 -1.96 -7.61
N ARG A 42 8.84 -1.40 -6.45
CA ARG A 42 8.61 -1.98 -5.14
C ARG A 42 7.88 -0.98 -4.25
N VAL A 43 7.09 -1.50 -3.31
CA VAL A 43 6.44 -0.72 -2.26
C VAL A 43 6.78 -1.29 -0.91
N GLU A 44 6.76 -0.45 0.12
CA GLU A 44 6.83 -0.93 1.50
C GLU A 44 5.45 -1.47 1.91
N PRO A 45 5.34 -2.69 2.47
CA PRO A 45 4.06 -3.24 2.90
C PRO A 45 3.31 -2.32 3.88
N LYS A 46 4.04 -1.70 4.81
CA LYS A 46 3.49 -0.74 5.78
C LYS A 46 2.91 0.52 5.15
N ALA A 47 3.50 0.98 4.04
CA ALA A 47 2.98 2.14 3.32
C ALA A 47 1.66 1.78 2.61
N VAL A 48 1.54 0.56 2.10
CA VAL A 48 0.28 0.04 1.55
C VAL A 48 -0.77 -0.10 2.66
N ASP A 49 -0.39 -0.61 3.83
CA ASP A 49 -1.29 -0.80 4.97
C ASP A 49 -1.81 0.53 5.53
N ALA A 50 -0.98 1.57 5.51
CA ALA A 50 -1.35 2.91 5.95
C ALA A 50 -2.45 3.56 5.09
N MET A 51 -2.75 3.01 3.90
CA MET A 51 -3.87 3.47 3.08
C MET A 51 -5.24 3.03 3.63
N PHE A 52 -5.26 1.99 4.46
CA PHE A 52 -6.51 1.52 5.07
C PHE A 52 -6.93 2.48 6.18
N ARG A 53 -8.21 2.84 6.16
CA ARG A 53 -8.85 3.59 7.25
C ARG A 53 -9.93 2.73 7.86
N GLN A 54 -10.00 2.75 9.19
CA GLN A 54 -11.08 2.09 9.91
C GLN A 54 -12.42 2.69 9.48
N VAL A 55 -13.40 1.84 9.19
CA VAL A 55 -14.78 2.28 8.95
C VAL A 55 -15.45 2.40 10.32
N PRO A 56 -16.00 3.56 10.68
CA PRO A 56 -16.66 3.73 11.97
C PRO A 56 -17.89 2.81 12.03
N THR A 57 -17.97 1.99 13.08
CA THR A 57 -19.15 1.18 13.37
C THR A 57 -20.12 2.03 14.22
N LYS A 58 -21.40 2.14 13.83
CA LYS A 58 -22.41 2.84 14.64
C LYS A 58 -22.46 2.20 16.05
N GLY A 59 -21.93 2.89 17.06
CA GLY A 59 -21.90 2.40 18.45
C GLY A 59 -20.88 3.06 19.38
N PHE A 60 -19.91 3.81 18.86
CA PHE A 60 -18.83 4.42 19.66
C PHE A 60 -19.10 5.87 20.13
N LEU A 61 -20.35 6.30 20.13
CA LEU A 61 -20.78 7.53 20.81
C LEU A 61 -21.82 7.11 21.84
N ARG A 62 -21.36 6.91 23.06
CA ARG A 62 -22.19 6.81 24.25
C ARG A 62 -21.67 7.82 25.26
#